data_AF-A0A972GHM6-F1
#
_entry.id   AF-A0A972GHM6-F1
#
_cell.length_a   1.000
_cell.length_b   1.000
_cell.length_c   1.000
_cell.angle_alpha   90.00
_cell.angle_beta   90.00
_cell.angle_gamma   90.00
#
_symmetry.space_group_name_H-M   'P 1'
#
loop_
_entity.id
_entity.type
_entity.pdbx_description
1 polymer ?
#
loop_
_entity_poly.entity_id
_entity_poly.type
_entity_poly.pdbx_seq_one_letter_code
_entity_poly.pdbx_strand_id
1 'polypeptide(L)'
;MRKYQEKRLYLIVSYIVVTSMIVAVALIAMLFSSVEATDISAENTPSAEVINVPTDVTPSSEMELYMPLIAASGTQQAEPTPAPGKPPLGIGLEGLSDWAQARMFVDAMQTARGFGAPDRPWQDTVPTDAEGWPTQDFGIVVMTAAQNIGGTYQLSFDGKADVTTVSSTADVQKLQHDAATNRTTADVIVEDDAGQLMLSFQNTEDGARNIRLIRPGYEVDTTGNPQQTFTQPFLDLLKPFAVLRFMDFTSTNNNPVTEWNERTTPGNALQTHDEGGAWEYVIALANETGKDIWINIPHQASDDYVRQLAQLLKVGLNPEIAVYVEYSNEVWNWQFDQANYNLNQAKEAVESGNSALNDDGTTDENHLRWRRVAQRTAEIS
;
A
#
# COMPACT_ATOMS: atom_id res chain seq x y z
N MET A 1 -21.54 19.52 31.87
CA MET A 1 -20.60 18.40 32.04
C MET A 1 -20.83 17.42 30.88
N ARG A 2 -20.05 17.54 29.80
CA ARG A 2 -20.11 16.64 28.63
C ARG A 2 -19.18 15.45 28.90
N LYS A 3 -19.73 14.24 28.85
CA LYS A 3 -18.95 12.99 28.97
C LYS A 3 -18.15 12.79 27.68
N TYR A 4 -16.84 12.65 27.82
CA TYR A 4 -15.93 12.19 26.78
C TYR A 4 -16.19 10.70 26.51
N GLN A 5 -16.29 10.32 25.24
CA GLN A 5 -16.26 8.92 24.80
C GLN A 5 -14.86 8.66 24.23
N GLU A 6 -14.16 7.69 24.81
CA GLU A 6 -12.83 7.24 24.39
C GLU A 6 -12.94 6.48 23.06
N LYS A 7 -12.01 6.75 22.14
CA LYS A 7 -11.86 6.00 20.89
C LYS A 7 -11.28 4.62 21.21
N ARG A 8 -11.79 3.55 20.60
CA ARG A 8 -11.31 2.17 20.80
C ARG A 8 -10.50 1.69 19.60
N LEU A 9 -9.34 1.13 19.88
CA LEU A 9 -8.51 0.42 18.93
C LEU A 9 -8.65 -1.10 19.16
N TYR A 10 -8.59 -1.90 18.11
CA TYR A 10 -8.78 -3.35 18.17
C TYR A 10 -7.53 -4.12 17.71
N LEU A 11 -7.15 -5.12 18.50
CA LEU A 11 -5.97 -5.99 18.34
C LEU A 11 -6.30 -7.20 17.45
N ILE A 12 -5.50 -7.48 16.41
CA ILE A 12 -5.56 -8.74 15.65
C ILE A 12 -4.14 -9.32 15.55
N VAL A 13 -3.98 -10.58 15.98
CA VAL A 13 -2.78 -11.41 15.76
C VAL A 13 -3.12 -12.43 14.68
N SER A 14 -2.58 -12.27 13.48
CA SER A 14 -2.88 -13.16 12.36
C SER A 14 -2.00 -14.42 12.38
N TYR A 15 -2.62 -15.57 12.68
CA TYR A 15 -2.12 -16.92 12.39
C TYR A 15 -2.98 -17.53 11.29
N ILE A 16 -2.82 -17.09 10.04
CA ILE A 16 -3.47 -17.72 8.88
C ILE A 16 -2.48 -17.63 7.72
N VAL A 17 -1.75 -18.71 7.43
CA VAL A 17 -1.43 -19.29 6.11
C VAL A 17 -0.54 -20.53 6.35
N VAL A 18 -1.16 -21.68 6.57
CA VAL A 18 -0.52 -23.01 6.34
C VAL A 18 -1.31 -23.79 5.30
N THR A 19 -2.60 -23.51 5.15
CA THR A 19 -3.50 -24.22 4.24
C THR A 19 -3.35 -23.82 2.77
N SER A 20 -2.92 -22.59 2.48
CA SER A 20 -2.85 -22.08 1.10
C SER A 20 -1.67 -22.63 0.29
N MET A 21 -0.58 -23.06 0.95
CA MET A 21 0.59 -23.63 0.27
C MET A 21 0.39 -25.06 -0.20
N ILE A 22 -0.47 -25.85 0.47
CA ILE A 22 -0.73 -27.25 0.08
C ILE A 22 -1.48 -27.30 -1.27
N VAL A 23 -2.35 -26.33 -1.54
CA VAL A 23 -3.11 -26.26 -2.80
C VAL A 23 -2.23 -25.77 -3.97
N ALA A 24 -1.33 -24.82 -3.72
CA ALA A 24 -0.42 -24.30 -4.74
C ALA A 24 0.63 -25.34 -5.19
N VAL A 25 1.17 -26.13 -4.26
CA VAL A 25 2.13 -27.20 -4.59
C VAL A 25 1.44 -28.35 -5.34
N ALA A 26 0.18 -28.66 -5.03
CA ALA A 26 -0.58 -29.68 -5.76
C ALA A 26 -0.91 -29.27 -7.21
N LEU A 27 -1.20 -27.99 -7.45
CA LEU A 27 -1.48 -27.45 -8.79
C LEU A 27 -0.22 -27.41 -9.68
N ILE A 28 0.94 -27.10 -9.10
CA ILE A 28 2.22 -27.14 -9.81
C ILE A 28 2.60 -28.60 -10.14
N ALA A 29 2.39 -29.56 -9.24
CA ALA A 29 2.66 -30.97 -9.50
C ALA A 29 1.75 -31.58 -10.58
N MET A 30 0.50 -31.12 -10.71
CA MET A 30 -0.41 -31.54 -11.79
C MET A 30 -0.06 -30.94 -13.16
N LEU A 31 0.59 -29.77 -13.20
CA LEU A 31 1.02 -29.13 -14.45
C LEU A 31 2.31 -29.75 -15.04
N PHE A 32 3.09 -30.48 -14.24
CA PHE A 32 4.31 -31.17 -14.70
C PHE A 32 4.11 -32.65 -15.07
N SER A 33 2.89 -33.19 -14.96
CA SER A 33 2.61 -34.61 -15.29
C SER A 33 2.21 -34.86 -16.75
N SER A 34 2.16 -33.83 -17.60
CA SER A 34 1.69 -33.95 -19.00
C SER A 34 2.73 -33.61 -20.07
N VAL A 35 4.03 -33.73 -19.78
CA VAL A 35 5.08 -33.62 -20.80
C VAL A 35 5.74 -34.98 -20.98
N GLU A 36 5.44 -35.64 -22.10
CA GLU A 36 6.19 -36.82 -22.55
C GLU A 36 7.64 -36.42 -22.81
N ALA A 37 8.56 -37.05 -22.08
CA ALA A 37 10.00 -36.88 -22.27
C ALA A 37 10.51 -37.78 -23.40
N THR A 38 11.04 -37.16 -24.46
CA THR A 38 11.95 -37.82 -25.40
C THR A 38 13.35 -37.98 -24.79
N ASP A 39 13.90 -39.18 -24.92
CA ASP A 39 15.21 -39.67 -24.49
C ASP A 39 16.37 -38.68 -24.56
N ILE A 40 17.04 -38.44 -23.42
CA ILE A 40 18.51 -38.26 -23.36
C ILE A 40 19.06 -38.99 -22.13
N SER A 41 20.10 -39.77 -22.39
CA SER A 41 20.77 -40.75 -21.55
C SER A 41 21.67 -40.18 -20.44
N ALA A 42 21.64 -40.91 -19.31
CA ALA A 42 22.77 -41.38 -18.49
C ALA A 42 23.45 -40.47 -17.43
N GLU A 43 23.43 -41.06 -16.21
CA GLU A 43 24.47 -41.09 -15.16
C GLU A 43 24.65 -39.90 -14.19
N ASN A 44 24.00 -40.00 -13.02
CA ASN A 44 24.66 -40.28 -11.72
C ASN A 44 23.73 -39.91 -10.54
N THR A 45 23.21 -40.91 -9.83
CA THR A 45 22.45 -40.74 -8.57
C THR A 45 23.07 -41.59 -7.47
N PRO A 46 23.47 -41.01 -6.32
CA PRO A 46 23.55 -41.73 -5.06
C PRO A 46 22.22 -41.66 -4.30
N SER A 47 21.91 -42.76 -3.64
CA SER A 47 20.71 -43.19 -2.92
C SER A 47 20.14 -42.24 -1.85
N ALA A 48 18.81 -42.18 -1.75
CA ALA A 48 18.10 -41.82 -0.53
C ALA A 48 17.27 -43.02 -0.04
N GLU A 49 17.58 -43.51 1.16
CA GLU A 49 16.79 -44.50 1.89
C GLU A 49 15.41 -43.96 2.23
N VAL A 50 14.38 -44.77 1.99
CA VAL A 50 13.00 -44.50 2.39
C VAL A 50 12.83 -44.89 3.86
N ILE A 51 12.75 -43.90 4.76
CA ILE A 51 12.36 -44.12 6.15
C ILE A 51 10.82 -44.11 6.22
N ASN A 52 10.23 -45.29 6.48
CA ASN A 52 8.81 -45.46 6.77
C ASN A 52 8.47 -44.88 8.15
N VAL A 53 7.52 -43.93 8.23
CA VAL A 53 6.94 -43.46 9.49
C VAL A 53 5.55 -44.09 9.66
N PRO A 54 5.25 -44.81 10.76
CA PRO A 54 3.93 -45.38 11.01
C PRO A 54 2.90 -44.29 11.40
N THR A 55 1.72 -44.36 10.81
CA THR A 55 0.54 -43.58 11.19
C THR A 55 -0.24 -44.30 12.28
N ASP A 56 0.01 -43.97 13.55
CA ASP A 56 -0.95 -44.21 14.64
C ASP A 56 -0.50 -43.53 15.94
N VAL A 57 -1.06 -42.36 16.26
CA VAL A 57 -1.14 -41.86 17.64
C VAL A 57 -2.43 -41.05 17.81
N THR A 58 -3.33 -41.56 18.63
CA THR A 58 -4.54 -40.89 19.14
C THR A 58 -4.14 -39.85 20.21
N PRO A 59 -4.84 -38.71 20.34
CA PRO A 59 -4.45 -37.68 21.30
C PRO A 59 -4.85 -38.09 22.72
N SER A 60 -3.86 -38.36 23.57
CA SER A 60 -4.07 -38.54 25.01
C SER A 60 -4.30 -37.19 25.67
N SER A 61 -5.44 -37.08 26.35
CA SER A 61 -5.74 -36.10 27.38
C SER A 61 -4.69 -36.15 28.50
N GLU A 62 -3.97 -35.05 28.74
CA GLU A 62 -3.43 -34.62 30.05
C GLU A 62 -2.40 -33.49 29.85
N MET A 63 -2.85 -32.24 30.02
CA MET A 63 -1.98 -31.14 30.48
C MET A 63 -2.83 -29.97 31.01
N GLU A 64 -3.68 -30.24 31.99
CA GLU A 64 -4.11 -29.22 32.94
C GLU A 64 -3.20 -29.32 34.17
N LEU A 65 -2.32 -28.33 34.40
CA LEU A 65 -2.12 -27.73 35.73
C LEU A 65 -1.10 -26.56 35.74
N TYR A 66 -1.55 -25.47 36.37
CA TYR A 66 -0.80 -24.37 36.99
C TYR A 66 -0.18 -23.24 36.14
N MET A 67 -0.98 -22.20 35.90
CA MET A 67 -0.55 -20.80 35.90
C MET A 67 -1.50 -20.02 36.85
N PRO A 68 -1.01 -19.21 37.83
CA PRO A 68 -1.90 -18.43 38.68
C PRO A 68 -2.53 -17.29 37.89
N LEU A 69 -3.85 -17.16 38.01
CA LEU A 69 -4.63 -16.00 37.58
C LEU A 69 -4.05 -14.72 38.22
N ILE A 70 -3.48 -13.83 37.39
CA ILE A 70 -3.52 -12.40 37.69
C ILE A 70 -4.91 -11.93 37.29
N ALA A 71 -5.80 -11.81 38.27
CA ALA A 71 -7.11 -11.20 38.06
C ALA A 71 -6.94 -9.69 37.84
N ALA A 72 -6.81 -9.27 36.58
CA ALA A 72 -7.14 -7.92 36.21
C ALA A 72 -8.68 -7.78 36.32
N SER A 73 -9.14 -6.99 37.28
CA SER A 73 -10.55 -6.59 37.38
C SER A 73 -10.91 -5.65 36.23
N GLY A 74 -11.01 -6.22 35.02
CA GLY A 74 -11.64 -5.57 33.88
C GLY A 74 -13.13 -5.85 33.96
N THR A 75 -13.95 -4.81 34.02
CA THR A 75 -15.39 -4.95 33.76
C THR A 75 -15.55 -5.60 32.39
N GLN A 76 -16.12 -6.81 32.35
CA GLN A 76 -16.47 -7.51 31.13
C GLN A 76 -17.55 -6.70 30.41
N GLN A 77 -17.12 -5.77 29.56
CA GLN A 77 -18.02 -5.01 28.72
C GLN A 77 -18.37 -5.90 27.53
N ALA A 78 -19.67 -6.13 27.33
CA ALA A 78 -20.19 -6.96 26.25
C ALA A 78 -19.52 -6.64 24.92
N GLU A 79 -19.10 -7.68 24.19
CA GLU A 79 -18.63 -7.53 22.82
C GLU A 79 -19.71 -6.82 21.99
N PRO A 80 -19.37 -5.80 21.19
CA PRO A 80 -20.33 -5.15 20.32
C PRO A 80 -20.85 -6.20 19.32
N THR A 81 -22.15 -6.45 19.35
CA THR A 81 -22.81 -7.22 18.32
C THR A 81 -22.61 -6.48 16.99
N PRO A 82 -22.05 -7.11 15.94
CA PRO A 82 -21.89 -6.46 14.65
C PRO A 82 -23.23 -5.87 14.21
N ALA A 83 -23.21 -4.61 13.78
CA ALA A 83 -24.41 -3.99 13.22
C ALA A 83 -24.95 -4.91 12.10
N PRO A 84 -26.24 -5.30 12.14
CA PRO A 84 -26.79 -6.15 11.09
C PRO A 84 -26.79 -5.36 9.78
N GLY A 85 -25.99 -5.78 8.79
CA GLY A 85 -26.09 -5.20 7.44
C GLY A 85 -24.86 -5.16 6.53
N LYS A 86 -23.70 -5.73 6.86
CA LYS A 86 -22.55 -5.81 5.92
C LYS A 86 -22.03 -7.24 5.84
N PRO A 87 -21.77 -7.81 4.64
CA PRO A 87 -21.00 -9.05 4.55
C PRO A 87 -19.65 -8.85 5.25
N PRO A 88 -19.19 -9.78 6.10
CA PRO A 88 -17.97 -9.62 6.89
C PRO A 88 -16.71 -9.87 6.04
N LEU A 89 -16.64 -9.24 4.86
CA LEU A 89 -15.52 -9.42 3.93
C LEU A 89 -14.74 -8.11 3.82
N GLY A 90 -13.44 -8.19 4.10
CA GLY A 90 -12.49 -7.13 3.79
C GLY A 90 -11.82 -7.36 2.43
N ILE A 91 -11.22 -6.31 1.89
CA ILE A 91 -10.40 -6.36 0.67
C ILE A 91 -9.07 -5.65 0.89
N GLY A 92 -7.99 -6.23 0.36
CA GLY A 92 -6.72 -5.51 0.18
C GLY A 92 -6.77 -4.65 -1.06
N LEU A 93 -6.42 -3.37 -0.93
CA LEU A 93 -6.34 -2.46 -2.07
C LEU A 93 -5.04 -2.67 -2.83
N GLU A 94 -5.10 -2.44 -4.14
CA GLU A 94 -3.92 -2.46 -5.02
C GLU A 94 -2.93 -1.35 -4.63
N GLY A 95 -1.64 -1.60 -4.86
CA GLY A 95 -0.60 -0.57 -4.74
C GLY A 95 -0.68 0.47 -5.85
N LEU A 96 0.00 1.60 -5.64
CA LEU A 96 0.01 2.70 -6.59
C LEU A 96 1.14 2.53 -7.61
N SER A 97 0.78 2.44 -8.89
CA SER A 97 1.73 2.28 -10.00
C SER A 97 1.09 2.65 -11.33
N ASP A 98 1.90 2.92 -12.36
CA ASP A 98 1.39 3.29 -13.68
C ASP A 98 0.67 2.13 -14.40
N TRP A 99 0.86 0.89 -13.95
CA TRP A 99 0.16 -0.28 -14.45
C TRP A 99 -1.02 -0.72 -13.56
N ALA A 100 -1.35 0.04 -12.51
CA ALA A 100 -2.44 -0.28 -11.59
C ALA A 100 -3.79 -0.30 -12.32
N GLN A 101 -4.54 -1.40 -12.16
CA GLN A 101 -5.80 -1.61 -12.89
C GLN A 101 -7.02 -1.07 -12.15
N ALA A 102 -6.92 -0.82 -10.83
CA ALA A 102 -8.01 -0.28 -10.03
C ALA A 102 -8.38 1.16 -10.43
N ARG A 103 -7.46 1.92 -11.05
CA ARG A 103 -7.67 3.31 -11.50
C ARG A 103 -8.39 4.15 -10.45
N MET A 104 -7.85 4.08 -9.23
CA MET A 104 -8.53 4.58 -8.03
C MET A 104 -8.81 6.07 -8.13
N PHE A 105 -7.84 6.86 -8.62
CA PHE A 105 -7.91 8.32 -8.66
C PHE A 105 -8.49 8.86 -9.96
N VAL A 106 -9.29 9.92 -9.81
CA VAL A 106 -9.79 10.75 -10.92
C VAL A 106 -8.64 11.47 -11.63
N ASP A 107 -7.69 11.99 -10.86
CA ASP A 107 -6.43 12.51 -11.38
C ASP A 107 -5.47 11.34 -11.64
N ALA A 108 -5.21 11.06 -12.92
CA ALA A 108 -4.37 9.94 -13.33
C ALA A 108 -2.89 10.14 -12.95
N MET A 109 -2.47 11.37 -12.64
CA MET A 109 -1.10 11.67 -12.19
C MET A 109 -0.76 11.01 -10.85
N GLN A 110 -1.77 10.75 -10.01
CA GLN A 110 -1.55 10.15 -8.68
C GLN A 110 -0.97 8.72 -8.76
N THR A 111 -1.10 8.04 -9.90
CA THR A 111 -0.53 6.72 -10.13
C THR A 111 0.57 6.74 -11.19
N ALA A 112 0.99 7.90 -11.67
CA ALA A 112 2.06 7.99 -12.65
C ALA A 112 3.41 7.61 -12.02
N ARG A 113 4.35 7.14 -12.84
CA ARG A 113 5.72 6.87 -12.37
C ARG A 113 6.60 8.13 -12.42
N GLY A 114 7.78 8.01 -11.83
CA GLY A 114 8.84 9.02 -11.84
C GLY A 114 9.21 9.58 -13.22
N PHE A 115 9.92 10.71 -13.21
CA PHE A 115 10.12 11.56 -14.38
C PHE A 115 11.38 11.17 -15.16
N GLY A 116 11.20 10.78 -16.43
CA GLY A 116 12.30 10.52 -17.36
C GLY A 116 12.60 11.72 -18.26
N ALA A 117 13.63 11.62 -19.10
CA ALA A 117 13.83 12.64 -20.13
C ALA A 117 12.68 12.65 -21.16
N PRO A 118 12.44 13.77 -21.87
CA PRO A 118 11.27 13.95 -22.75
C PRO A 118 10.98 12.82 -23.76
N ASP A 119 12.02 12.17 -24.28
CA ASP A 119 11.94 11.10 -25.28
C ASP A 119 11.99 9.68 -24.68
N ARG A 120 12.26 9.58 -23.38
CA ARG A 120 12.42 8.33 -22.62
C ARG A 120 11.83 8.45 -21.20
N PRO A 121 10.52 8.70 -21.09
CA PRO A 121 9.84 8.93 -19.81
C PRO A 121 9.97 7.77 -18.81
N TRP A 122 10.27 6.54 -19.27
CA TRP A 122 10.40 5.35 -18.43
C TRP A 122 11.74 5.23 -17.67
N GLN A 123 12.68 6.17 -17.85
CA GLN A 123 14.02 6.05 -17.27
C GLN A 123 14.17 6.65 -15.86
N ASP A 124 13.21 7.44 -15.36
CA ASP A 124 13.25 8.05 -14.02
C ASP A 124 14.61 8.69 -13.67
N THR A 125 15.03 9.63 -14.54
CA THR A 125 16.37 10.24 -14.51
C THR A 125 16.35 11.74 -14.31
N VAL A 126 15.18 12.37 -14.36
CA VAL A 126 15.06 13.83 -14.26
C VAL A 126 15.07 14.23 -12.78
N PRO A 127 15.96 15.17 -12.39
CA PRO A 127 15.95 15.70 -11.03
C PRO A 127 14.63 16.38 -10.68
N THR A 128 14.21 16.18 -9.44
CA THR A 128 13.02 16.80 -8.87
C THR A 128 13.40 17.72 -7.72
N ASP A 129 12.48 18.60 -7.35
CA ASP A 129 12.64 19.43 -6.16
C ASP A 129 12.03 18.81 -4.91
N ALA A 130 11.89 19.59 -3.83
CA ALA A 130 11.45 19.10 -2.53
C ALA A 130 10.02 18.52 -2.55
N GLU A 131 9.14 19.07 -3.37
CA GLU A 131 7.79 18.55 -3.58
C GLU A 131 7.73 17.42 -4.63
N GLY A 132 8.85 17.09 -5.26
CA GLY A 132 8.97 16.01 -6.23
C GLY A 132 8.65 16.42 -7.67
N TRP A 133 8.55 17.72 -7.98
CA TRP A 133 8.29 18.17 -9.36
C TRP A 133 9.60 18.29 -10.17
N PRO A 134 9.59 17.97 -11.47
CA PRO A 134 10.77 18.03 -12.31
C PRO A 134 11.28 19.48 -12.49
N THR A 135 12.60 19.65 -12.44
CA THR A 135 13.25 20.98 -12.51
C THR A 135 13.76 21.35 -13.91
N GLN A 136 13.47 20.51 -14.90
CA GLN A 136 13.89 20.66 -16.30
C GLN A 136 12.92 19.89 -17.19
N ASP A 137 13.10 19.98 -18.51
CA ASP A 137 12.32 19.21 -19.47
C ASP A 137 12.30 17.72 -19.14
N PHE A 138 11.11 17.13 -19.23
CA PHE A 138 10.84 15.79 -18.73
C PHE A 138 9.77 15.09 -19.56
N GLY A 139 9.67 13.78 -19.39
CA GLY A 139 8.54 12.98 -19.79
C GLY A 139 8.03 12.20 -18.60
N ILE A 140 6.76 11.81 -18.67
CA ILE A 140 6.09 11.02 -17.64
C ILE A 140 5.31 9.87 -18.25
N VAL A 141 5.40 8.71 -17.62
CA VAL A 141 4.54 7.56 -17.93
C VAL A 141 3.38 7.60 -16.96
N VAL A 142 2.19 7.90 -17.48
CA VAL A 142 0.98 8.02 -16.67
C VAL A 142 0.29 6.67 -16.51
N MET A 143 0.21 5.90 -17.60
CA MET A 143 -0.41 4.58 -17.61
C MET A 143 0.33 3.62 -18.54
N THR A 144 0.51 2.37 -18.13
CA THR A 144 0.99 1.26 -18.97
C THR A 144 0.13 0.01 -18.78
N ALA A 145 0.26 -0.96 -19.70
CA ALA A 145 -0.48 -2.23 -19.66
C ALA A 145 -2.00 -2.02 -19.43
N ALA A 146 -2.55 -0.94 -19.99
CA ALA A 146 -3.90 -0.50 -19.70
C ALA A 146 -4.86 -0.90 -20.83
N GLN A 147 -6.14 -1.06 -20.48
CA GLN A 147 -7.21 -1.36 -21.44
C GLN A 147 -8.37 -0.39 -21.25
N ASN A 148 -9.04 0.05 -22.31
CA ASN A 148 -10.18 0.98 -22.18
C ASN A 148 -9.78 2.27 -21.45
N ILE A 149 -8.67 2.89 -21.86
CA ILE A 149 -8.23 4.21 -21.35
C ILE A 149 -8.56 5.35 -22.31
N GLY A 150 -9.26 5.06 -23.41
CA GLY A 150 -9.67 6.07 -24.40
C GLY A 150 -10.56 7.16 -23.82
N GLY A 151 -10.54 8.31 -24.49
CA GLY A 151 -11.34 9.48 -24.16
C GLY A 151 -10.50 10.75 -24.01
N THR A 152 -11.17 11.86 -23.71
CA THR A 152 -10.53 13.16 -23.55
C THR A 152 -10.22 13.43 -22.08
N TYR A 153 -8.93 13.52 -21.77
CA TYR A 153 -8.42 13.89 -20.46
C TYR A 153 -8.17 15.39 -20.41
N GLN A 154 -8.45 16.01 -19.26
CA GLN A 154 -8.18 17.43 -19.04
C GLN A 154 -6.83 17.57 -18.34
N LEU A 155 -5.83 18.06 -19.08
CA LEU A 155 -4.50 18.37 -18.55
C LEU A 155 -4.49 19.80 -18.02
N SER A 156 -3.90 19.99 -16.84
CA SER A 156 -3.57 21.32 -16.35
C SER A 156 -2.34 21.30 -15.44
N PHE A 157 -1.56 22.38 -15.45
CA PHE A 157 -0.37 22.54 -14.62
C PHE A 157 0.02 24.01 -14.47
N ASP A 158 0.81 24.31 -13.45
CA ASP A 158 1.42 25.62 -13.27
C ASP A 158 2.75 25.67 -14.02
N GLY A 159 3.00 26.79 -14.69
CA GLY A 159 4.11 26.97 -15.61
C GLY A 159 3.68 26.85 -17.08
N LYS A 160 4.68 26.88 -17.96
CA LYS A 160 4.52 26.82 -19.42
C LYS A 160 5.40 25.70 -19.97
N ALA A 161 4.85 24.92 -20.89
CA ALA A 161 5.59 23.88 -21.59
C ALA A 161 4.92 23.60 -22.93
N ASP A 162 5.72 23.13 -23.89
CA ASP A 162 5.21 22.40 -25.05
C ASP A 162 4.93 20.97 -24.62
N VAL A 163 3.69 20.52 -24.82
CA VAL A 163 3.26 19.17 -24.39
C VAL A 163 2.93 18.33 -25.61
N THR A 164 3.56 17.17 -25.71
CA THR A 164 3.28 16.16 -26.74
C THR A 164 3.11 14.78 -26.12
N THR A 165 2.59 13.83 -26.89
CA THR A 165 2.55 12.42 -26.50
C THR A 165 3.82 11.71 -26.94
N VAL A 166 4.21 10.67 -26.20
CA VAL A 166 5.37 9.81 -26.53
C VAL A 166 4.94 8.36 -26.44
N SER A 167 5.33 7.57 -27.44
CA SER A 167 5.02 6.13 -27.51
C SER A 167 3.53 5.80 -27.27
N SER A 168 2.61 6.72 -27.53
CA SER A 168 1.18 6.58 -27.19
C SER A 168 0.33 6.98 -28.38
N THR A 169 -0.76 6.26 -28.61
CA THR A 169 -1.81 6.64 -29.58
C THR A 169 -2.74 7.65 -28.93
N ALA A 170 -2.26 8.89 -28.86
CA ALA A 170 -2.97 10.01 -28.27
C ALA A 170 -2.46 11.33 -28.85
N ASP A 171 -3.30 12.36 -28.84
CA ASP A 171 -2.98 13.72 -29.30
C ASP A 171 -3.18 14.75 -28.19
N VAL A 172 -2.29 15.74 -28.12
CA VAL A 172 -2.51 16.93 -27.29
C VAL A 172 -3.14 18.03 -28.14
N GLN A 173 -4.29 18.52 -27.72
CA GLN A 173 -5.04 19.58 -28.39
C GLN A 173 -5.35 20.73 -27.44
N LYS A 174 -5.65 21.90 -28.02
CA LYS A 174 -6.03 23.12 -27.28
C LYS A 174 -5.04 23.50 -26.17
N LEU A 175 -3.75 23.22 -26.37
CA LEU A 175 -2.71 23.64 -25.44
C LEU A 175 -2.68 25.17 -25.38
N GLN A 176 -2.92 25.72 -24.19
CA GLN A 176 -2.98 27.15 -23.97
C GLN A 176 -2.34 27.49 -22.62
N HIS A 177 -1.48 28.51 -22.63
CA HIS A 177 -0.92 29.10 -21.42
C HIS A 177 -1.57 30.45 -21.12
N ASP A 178 -2.09 30.62 -19.91
CA ASP A 178 -2.53 31.89 -19.36
C ASP A 178 -1.40 32.51 -18.52
N ALA A 179 -0.79 33.57 -19.06
CA ALA A 179 0.30 34.29 -18.42
C ALA A 179 -0.13 35.06 -17.15
N ALA A 180 -1.42 35.40 -16.99
CA ALA A 180 -1.90 36.11 -15.82
C ALA A 180 -1.97 35.20 -14.58
N THR A 181 -2.27 33.91 -14.79
CA THR A 181 -2.34 32.91 -13.71
C THR A 181 -1.13 31.97 -13.70
N ASN A 182 -0.21 32.11 -14.65
CA ASN A 182 0.90 31.17 -14.91
C ASN A 182 0.42 29.72 -15.01
N ARG A 183 -0.70 29.49 -15.72
CA ARG A 183 -1.33 28.18 -15.80
C ARG A 183 -1.45 27.72 -17.25
N THR A 184 -1.11 26.47 -17.51
CA THR A 184 -1.30 25.83 -18.81
C THR A 184 -2.39 24.77 -18.74
N THR A 185 -3.22 24.69 -19.78
CA THR A 185 -4.28 23.69 -19.93
C THR A 185 -4.25 23.06 -21.32
N ALA A 186 -4.67 21.81 -21.43
CA ALA A 186 -4.85 21.13 -22.71
C ALA A 186 -5.89 20.00 -22.62
N ASP A 187 -6.40 19.59 -23.78
CA ASP A 187 -7.13 18.33 -23.94
C ASP A 187 -6.14 17.26 -24.42
N VAL A 188 -6.03 16.15 -23.70
CA VAL A 188 -5.27 14.97 -24.15
C VAL A 188 -6.26 13.92 -24.63
N ILE A 189 -6.32 13.71 -25.95
CA ILE A 189 -7.28 12.81 -26.60
C ILE A 189 -6.60 11.46 -26.80
N VAL A 190 -7.04 10.48 -26.02
CA VAL A 190 -6.49 9.11 -26.06
C VAL A 190 -7.41 8.24 -26.92
N GLU A 191 -6.83 7.50 -27.87
CA GLU A 191 -7.60 6.59 -28.72
C GLU A 191 -8.17 5.40 -27.93
N ASP A 192 -9.29 4.84 -28.37
CA ASP A 192 -10.02 3.79 -27.65
C ASP A 192 -9.20 2.50 -27.44
N ASP A 193 -8.30 2.18 -28.38
CA ASP A 193 -7.42 1.01 -28.36
C ASP A 193 -6.03 1.29 -27.77
N ALA A 194 -5.80 2.50 -27.22
CA ALA A 194 -4.53 2.84 -26.59
C ALA A 194 -4.23 1.91 -25.40
N GLY A 195 -3.03 1.33 -25.40
CA GLY A 195 -2.53 0.46 -24.32
C GLY A 195 -1.72 1.18 -23.24
N GLN A 196 -1.39 2.45 -23.47
CA GLN A 196 -0.57 3.26 -22.57
C GLN A 196 -0.76 4.76 -22.84
N LEU A 197 -0.35 5.58 -21.87
CA LEU A 197 -0.33 7.03 -21.99
C LEU A 197 0.95 7.59 -21.38
N MET A 198 1.77 8.23 -22.21
CA MET A 198 2.97 8.93 -21.80
C MET A 198 2.99 10.31 -22.44
N LEU A 199 3.41 11.29 -21.64
CA LEU A 199 3.47 12.70 -22.03
C LEU A 199 4.92 13.19 -21.97
N SER A 200 5.22 14.14 -22.84
CA SER A 200 6.50 14.84 -22.93
C SER A 200 6.27 16.31 -22.74
N PHE A 201 7.06 16.92 -21.86
CA PHE A 201 7.03 18.33 -21.51
C PHE A 201 8.40 18.92 -21.88
N GLN A 202 8.41 19.78 -22.88
CA GLN A 202 9.60 20.46 -23.38
C GLN A 202 9.45 21.97 -23.22
N ASN A 203 10.57 22.68 -23.24
CA ASN A 203 10.60 24.13 -23.05
C ASN A 203 9.87 24.54 -21.77
N THR A 204 10.12 23.80 -20.68
CA THR A 204 9.44 23.96 -19.38
C THR A 204 9.83 25.25 -18.63
N GLU A 205 10.78 26.04 -19.17
CA GLU A 205 11.31 27.28 -18.58
C GLU A 205 11.70 27.08 -17.09
N ASP A 206 10.87 27.53 -16.15
CA ASP A 206 11.06 27.41 -14.68
C ASP A 206 10.48 26.11 -14.07
N GLY A 207 10.14 25.13 -14.92
CA GLY A 207 9.55 23.84 -14.56
C GLY A 207 8.01 23.80 -14.67
N ALA A 208 7.45 22.59 -14.70
CA ALA A 208 6.00 22.36 -14.66
C ALA A 208 5.61 21.70 -13.33
N ARG A 209 4.61 22.25 -12.66
CA ARG A 209 4.23 21.88 -11.28
C ARG A 209 2.73 21.71 -11.17
N ASN A 210 2.28 21.04 -10.11
CA ASN A 210 0.85 20.81 -9.86
C ASN A 210 0.14 20.23 -11.09
N ILE A 211 0.83 19.31 -11.78
CA ILE A 211 0.35 18.67 -13.00
C ILE A 211 -0.79 17.74 -12.62
N ARG A 212 -1.92 17.89 -13.31
CA ARG A 212 -3.11 17.06 -13.17
C ARG A 212 -3.56 16.59 -14.52
N LEU A 213 -3.98 15.33 -14.59
CA LEU A 213 -4.54 14.73 -15.77
C LEU A 213 -5.86 14.07 -15.42
N ILE A 214 -6.95 14.84 -15.53
CA ILE A 214 -8.27 14.42 -15.08
C ILE A 214 -8.88 13.49 -16.11
N ARG A 215 -9.29 12.30 -15.64
CA ARG A 215 -9.91 11.26 -16.47
C ARG A 215 -11.19 11.75 -17.17
N PRO A 216 -11.55 11.16 -18.33
CA PRO A 216 -12.79 11.46 -19.01
C PRO A 216 -14.01 11.27 -18.10
N GLY A 217 -15.00 12.18 -18.20
CA GLY A 217 -16.26 12.09 -17.47
C GLY A 217 -16.25 12.65 -16.04
N TYR A 218 -15.16 13.29 -15.60
CA TYR A 218 -15.10 13.96 -14.30
C TYR A 218 -15.01 15.48 -14.45
N GLU A 219 -15.80 16.17 -13.62
CA GLU A 219 -15.85 17.62 -13.58
C GLU A 219 -14.71 18.21 -12.76
N VAL A 220 -14.22 19.36 -13.21
CA VAL A 220 -13.24 20.18 -12.50
C VAL A 220 -13.85 21.50 -12.05
N ASP A 221 -13.36 22.05 -10.95
CA ASP A 221 -13.70 23.41 -10.53
C ASP A 221 -12.98 24.47 -11.39
N THR A 222 -13.24 25.75 -11.12
CA THR A 222 -12.63 26.87 -11.86
C THR A 222 -11.11 26.97 -11.70
N THR A 223 -10.53 26.24 -10.74
CA THR A 223 -9.08 26.17 -10.51
C THR A 223 -8.47 24.87 -11.05
N GLY A 224 -9.27 24.03 -11.70
CA GLY A 224 -8.84 22.76 -12.26
C GLY A 224 -8.66 21.65 -11.21
N ASN A 225 -9.24 21.77 -10.01
CA ASN A 225 -9.30 20.63 -9.08
C ASN A 225 -10.47 19.73 -9.47
N PRO A 226 -10.32 18.38 -9.43
CA PRO A 226 -11.45 17.50 -9.65
C PRO A 226 -12.45 17.61 -8.49
N GLN A 227 -13.74 17.56 -8.79
CA GLN A 227 -14.79 17.57 -7.76
C GLN A 227 -14.86 16.26 -6.95
N GLN A 228 -14.21 15.20 -7.46
CA GLN A 228 -14.15 13.87 -6.84
C GLN A 228 -12.69 13.42 -6.82
N THR A 229 -12.26 12.80 -5.72
CA THR A 229 -10.91 12.23 -5.62
C THR A 229 -10.83 10.87 -6.31
N PHE A 230 -11.83 10.03 -6.09
CA PHE A 230 -11.85 8.64 -6.54
C PHE A 230 -12.82 8.42 -7.70
N THR A 231 -12.48 7.49 -8.58
CA THR A 231 -13.33 7.16 -9.73
C THR A 231 -14.58 6.41 -9.28
N GLN A 232 -15.72 6.68 -9.91
CA GLN A 232 -16.97 5.98 -9.61
C GLN A 232 -16.87 4.45 -9.80
N PRO A 233 -16.23 3.93 -10.88
CA PRO A 233 -16.03 2.48 -11.01
C PRO A 233 -15.24 1.87 -9.86
N PHE A 234 -14.23 2.56 -9.35
CA PHE A 234 -13.48 2.10 -8.18
C PHE A 234 -14.35 2.09 -6.92
N LEU A 235 -15.09 3.18 -6.65
CA LEU A 235 -16.02 3.22 -5.52
C LEU A 235 -17.11 2.13 -5.60
N ASP A 236 -17.61 1.85 -6.79
CA ASP A 236 -18.59 0.80 -7.04
C ASP A 236 -18.03 -0.60 -6.75
N LEU A 237 -16.77 -0.86 -7.15
CA LEU A 237 -16.05 -2.10 -6.84
C LEU A 237 -15.96 -2.35 -5.33
N LEU A 238 -15.83 -1.29 -4.54
CA LEU A 238 -15.66 -1.42 -3.09
C LEU A 238 -16.98 -1.69 -2.34
N LYS A 239 -18.16 -1.45 -2.95
CA LYS A 239 -19.47 -1.58 -2.29
C LYS A 239 -19.67 -2.88 -1.47
N PRO A 240 -19.26 -4.07 -1.95
CA PRO A 240 -19.49 -5.33 -1.22
C PRO A 240 -18.67 -5.50 0.07
N PHE A 241 -17.60 -4.72 0.26
CA PHE A 241 -16.63 -4.93 1.34
C PHE A 241 -16.90 -4.05 2.55
N ALA A 242 -16.68 -4.59 3.75
CA ALA A 242 -16.84 -3.86 5.00
C ALA A 242 -15.57 -3.12 5.44
N VAL A 243 -14.40 -3.69 5.14
CA VAL A 243 -13.08 -3.23 5.60
C VAL A 243 -12.14 -3.10 4.41
N LEU A 244 -11.35 -2.02 4.37
CA LEU A 244 -10.34 -1.77 3.36
C LEU A 244 -8.94 -1.90 3.99
N ARG A 245 -8.09 -2.81 3.49
CA ARG A 245 -6.69 -2.95 3.91
C ARG A 245 -5.78 -2.20 2.94
N PHE A 246 -4.91 -1.35 3.48
CA PHE A 246 -4.10 -0.40 2.69
C PHE A 246 -2.63 -0.80 2.52
N MET A 247 -2.25 -2.04 2.86
CA MET A 247 -0.85 -2.51 2.88
C MET A 247 -0.04 -2.14 1.62
N ASP A 248 -0.56 -2.47 0.43
CA ASP A 248 0.10 -2.17 -0.85
C ASP A 248 -0.03 -0.68 -1.23
N PHE A 249 -1.16 -0.04 -0.90
CA PHE A 249 -1.36 1.40 -1.14
C PHE A 249 -0.32 2.24 -0.40
N THR A 250 0.04 1.86 0.83
CA THR A 250 1.04 2.55 1.66
C THR A 250 2.44 1.96 1.53
N SER A 251 2.71 1.17 0.48
CA SER A 251 4.02 0.55 0.22
C SER A 251 4.66 -0.05 1.47
N THR A 252 3.91 -0.84 2.24
CA THR A 252 4.32 -1.25 3.60
C THR A 252 5.61 -2.09 3.62
N ASN A 253 5.77 -2.97 2.63
CA ASN A 253 6.94 -3.82 2.54
C ASN A 253 8.18 -2.99 2.17
N ASN A 254 9.25 -3.16 2.93
CA ASN A 254 10.51 -2.41 2.78
C ASN A 254 10.35 -0.88 2.87
N ASN A 255 9.25 -0.40 3.45
CA ASN A 255 8.99 1.04 3.57
C ASN A 255 10.16 1.73 4.31
N PRO A 256 10.79 2.76 3.71
CA PRO A 256 11.98 3.40 4.29
C PRO A 256 11.64 4.43 5.37
N VAL A 257 10.37 4.82 5.50
CA VAL A 257 9.95 5.91 6.38
C VAL A 257 10.17 5.57 7.84
N THR A 258 10.87 6.47 8.54
CA THR A 258 11.15 6.42 9.97
C THR A 258 10.42 7.55 10.70
N GLU A 259 10.50 8.79 10.18
CA GLU A 259 9.96 9.98 10.84
C GLU A 259 8.75 10.59 10.12
N TRP A 260 7.92 11.33 10.86
CA TRP A 260 6.63 11.85 10.35
C TRP A 260 6.76 12.74 9.11
N ASN A 261 7.84 13.50 9.00
CA ASN A 261 8.10 14.42 7.91
C ASN A 261 8.65 13.75 6.64
N GLU A 262 8.96 12.45 6.68
CA GLU A 262 9.46 11.68 5.53
C GLU A 262 8.33 11.06 4.72
N ARG A 263 7.09 11.04 5.23
CA ARG A 263 5.95 10.45 4.54
C ARG A 263 5.57 11.24 3.27
N THR A 264 4.95 10.53 2.33
CA THR A 264 4.19 11.17 1.25
C THR A 264 3.00 11.95 1.80
N THR A 265 2.78 13.14 1.22
CA THR A 265 1.62 14.00 1.45
C THR A 265 0.87 14.22 0.14
N PRO A 266 -0.39 14.71 0.17
CA PRO A 266 -1.13 15.02 -1.06
C PRO A 266 -0.49 16.13 -1.92
N GLY A 267 0.44 16.90 -1.35
CA GLY A 267 1.17 17.95 -2.08
C GLY A 267 2.37 17.44 -2.88
N ASN A 268 2.81 16.20 -2.63
CA ASN A 268 3.90 15.60 -3.41
C ASN A 268 3.43 15.30 -4.84
N ALA A 269 4.34 15.45 -5.79
CA ALA A 269 4.06 15.29 -7.23
C ALA A 269 3.49 13.91 -7.58
N LEU A 270 3.96 12.87 -6.90
CA LEU A 270 3.60 11.47 -7.14
C LEU A 270 3.28 10.78 -5.82
N GLN A 271 2.47 9.71 -5.89
CA GLN A 271 2.11 8.87 -4.74
C GLN A 271 2.69 7.45 -4.85
N THR A 272 3.53 7.19 -5.84
CA THR A 272 4.02 5.85 -6.21
C THR A 272 5.45 5.55 -5.72
N HIS A 273 6.03 6.42 -4.89
CA HIS A 273 7.35 6.19 -4.32
C HIS A 273 7.31 5.16 -3.18
N ASP A 274 8.48 4.76 -2.71
CA ASP A 274 8.64 3.68 -1.72
C ASP A 274 8.04 4.05 -0.34
N GLU A 275 7.84 5.34 -0.06
CA GLU A 275 7.14 5.84 1.13
C GLU A 275 5.63 5.54 1.11
N GLY A 276 5.07 5.21 -0.06
CA GLY A 276 3.67 4.86 -0.27
C GLY A 276 2.72 6.05 -0.43
N GLY A 277 1.44 5.77 -0.64
CA GLY A 277 0.41 6.81 -0.80
C GLY A 277 0.10 7.55 0.50
N ALA A 278 -0.30 8.82 0.37
CA ALA A 278 -0.58 9.69 1.51
C ALA A 278 -1.76 9.19 2.37
N TRP A 279 -1.60 9.28 3.69
CA TRP A 279 -2.64 8.92 4.67
C TRP A 279 -3.93 9.74 4.54
N GLU A 280 -3.84 10.96 4.02
CA GLU A 280 -5.00 11.80 3.73
C GLU A 280 -5.92 11.15 2.68
N TYR A 281 -5.39 10.40 1.72
CA TYR A 281 -6.19 9.65 0.76
C TYR A 281 -6.81 8.40 1.38
N VAL A 282 -6.14 7.75 2.34
CA VAL A 282 -6.73 6.68 3.16
C VAL A 282 -7.96 7.20 3.90
N ILE A 283 -7.84 8.36 4.54
CA ILE A 283 -8.93 9.05 5.24
C ILE A 283 -10.06 9.42 4.28
N ALA A 284 -9.73 10.02 3.14
CA ALA A 284 -10.71 10.43 2.14
C ALA A 284 -11.53 9.23 1.63
N LEU A 285 -10.89 8.11 1.30
CA LEU A 285 -11.57 6.92 0.81
C LEU A 285 -12.46 6.29 1.88
N ALA A 286 -11.98 6.22 3.12
CA ALA A 286 -12.74 5.68 4.24
C ALA A 286 -14.01 6.52 4.51
N ASN A 287 -13.88 7.84 4.52
CA ASN A 287 -14.99 8.77 4.72
C ASN A 287 -16.01 8.71 3.58
N GLU A 288 -15.54 8.67 2.32
CA GLU A 288 -16.41 8.58 1.14
C GLU A 288 -17.23 7.29 1.13
N THR A 289 -16.61 6.19 1.56
CA THR A 289 -17.23 4.86 1.48
C THR A 289 -17.93 4.42 2.77
N GLY A 290 -17.68 5.08 3.90
CA GLY A 290 -18.16 4.68 5.23
C GLY A 290 -17.65 3.29 5.65
N LYS A 291 -16.43 2.93 5.23
CA LYS A 291 -15.80 1.62 5.48
C LYS A 291 -14.71 1.74 6.53
N ASP A 292 -14.56 0.68 7.31
CA ASP A 292 -13.48 0.58 8.29
C ASP A 292 -12.14 0.40 7.57
N ILE A 293 -11.06 0.84 8.20
CA ILE A 293 -9.72 0.78 7.62
C ILE A 293 -8.83 -0.20 8.39
N TRP A 294 -8.04 -0.96 7.65
CA TRP A 294 -6.92 -1.73 8.17
C TRP A 294 -5.64 -1.13 7.60
N ILE A 295 -4.84 -0.53 8.50
CA ILE A 295 -3.58 0.12 8.17
C ILE A 295 -2.40 -0.65 8.72
N ASN A 296 -1.27 -0.52 8.03
CA ASN A 296 -0.01 -1.12 8.39
C ASN A 296 0.99 -0.02 8.72
N ILE A 297 1.60 -0.09 9.90
CA ILE A 297 2.60 0.90 10.32
C ILE A 297 3.97 0.50 9.75
N PRO A 298 4.73 1.42 9.12
CA PRO A 298 6.10 1.13 8.69
C PRO A 298 6.93 0.53 9.82
N HIS A 299 7.75 -0.47 9.52
CA HIS A 299 8.48 -1.23 10.54
C HIS A 299 9.50 -0.38 11.31
N GLN A 300 10.01 0.69 10.70
CA GLN A 300 10.98 1.62 11.29
C GLN A 300 10.32 2.87 11.89
N ALA A 301 8.99 3.02 11.78
CA ALA A 301 8.29 4.22 12.23
C ALA A 301 8.60 4.53 13.70
N SER A 302 9.03 5.76 13.95
CA SER A 302 9.27 6.29 15.29
C SER A 302 7.95 6.39 16.07
N ASP A 303 8.05 6.46 17.40
CA ASP A 303 6.84 6.69 18.19
C ASP A 303 6.21 8.07 17.90
N ASP A 304 7.00 9.06 17.43
CA ASP A 304 6.43 10.33 16.99
C ASP A 304 5.60 10.15 15.72
N TYR A 305 6.10 9.41 14.73
CA TYR A 305 5.34 9.03 13.54
C TYR A 305 4.00 8.41 13.91
N VAL A 306 4.00 7.40 14.79
CA VAL A 306 2.77 6.69 15.21
C VAL A 306 1.79 7.66 15.90
N ARG A 307 2.27 8.53 16.79
CA ARG A 307 1.42 9.53 17.48
C ARG A 307 0.82 10.52 16.49
N GLN A 308 1.61 11.01 15.53
CA GLN A 308 1.16 11.97 14.53
C GLN A 308 0.15 11.34 13.56
N LEU A 309 0.37 10.09 13.15
CA LEU A 309 -0.60 9.33 12.36
C LEU A 309 -1.91 9.15 13.11
N ALA A 310 -1.85 8.73 14.39
CA ALA A 310 -3.02 8.59 15.23
C ALA A 310 -3.78 9.92 15.37
N GLN A 311 -3.08 11.05 15.48
CA GLN A 311 -3.70 12.38 15.52
C GLN A 311 -4.36 12.74 14.18
N LEU A 312 -3.69 12.51 13.06
CA LEU A 312 -4.23 12.75 11.72
C LEU A 312 -5.53 11.94 11.50
N LEU A 313 -5.51 10.63 11.76
CA LEU A 313 -6.67 9.76 11.66
C LEU A 313 -7.78 10.20 12.63
N LYS A 314 -7.42 10.58 13.86
CA LYS A 314 -8.37 11.02 14.88
C LYS A 314 -9.14 12.27 14.46
N VAL A 315 -8.49 13.19 13.75
CA VAL A 315 -9.09 14.45 13.29
C VAL A 315 -9.82 14.26 11.96
N GLY A 316 -9.27 13.48 11.04
CA GLY A 316 -9.77 13.38 9.66
C GLY A 316 -10.87 12.35 9.46
N LEU A 317 -10.91 11.25 10.21
CA LEU A 317 -11.91 10.20 10.00
C LEU A 317 -13.27 10.55 10.60
N ASN A 318 -14.32 10.14 9.88
CA ASN A 318 -15.67 10.03 10.42
C ASN A 318 -15.60 9.18 11.70
N PRO A 319 -16.19 9.65 12.83
CA PRO A 319 -16.10 8.95 14.12
C PRO A 319 -16.72 7.55 14.14
N GLU A 320 -17.52 7.17 13.14
CA GLU A 320 -18.09 5.82 13.02
C GLU A 320 -17.14 4.81 12.37
N ILE A 321 -16.03 5.25 11.79
CA ILE A 321 -15.04 4.39 11.12
C ILE A 321 -14.12 3.77 12.17
N ALA A 322 -14.04 2.43 12.18
CA ALA A 322 -13.07 1.69 12.96
C ALA A 322 -11.70 1.65 12.26
N VAL A 323 -10.65 1.65 13.07
CA VAL A 323 -9.25 1.55 12.64
C VAL A 323 -8.67 0.26 13.20
N TYR A 324 -8.27 -0.64 12.31
CA TYR A 324 -7.47 -1.83 12.61
C TYR A 324 -6.01 -1.51 12.29
N VAL A 325 -5.11 -1.82 13.22
CA VAL A 325 -3.68 -1.50 13.11
C VAL A 325 -2.87 -2.78 13.09
N GLU A 326 -1.94 -2.86 12.16
CA GLU A 326 -0.97 -3.96 12.03
C GLU A 326 0.45 -3.39 12.07
N TYR A 327 1.34 -4.04 12.84
CA TYR A 327 2.75 -3.71 12.82
C TYR A 327 3.40 -4.29 11.55
N SER A 328 3.64 -3.42 10.56
CA SER A 328 4.20 -3.75 9.25
C SER A 328 3.44 -4.88 8.53
N ASN A 329 4.13 -5.71 7.74
CA ASN A 329 3.59 -6.85 7.01
C ASN A 329 4.65 -7.95 6.94
N GLU A 330 4.25 -9.22 7.08
CA GLU A 330 5.14 -10.38 6.99
C GLU A 330 6.51 -10.22 7.67
N VAL A 331 6.55 -9.67 8.90
CA VAL A 331 7.79 -9.42 9.66
C VAL A 331 8.58 -10.71 9.96
N TRP A 332 8.00 -11.88 9.69
CA TRP A 332 8.66 -13.18 9.77
C TRP A 332 9.45 -13.56 8.51
N ASN A 333 9.15 -12.95 7.36
CA ASN A 333 9.65 -13.32 6.04
C ASN A 333 10.99 -12.62 5.74
N TRP A 334 12.08 -13.41 5.70
CA TRP A 334 13.45 -12.93 5.52
C TRP A 334 13.75 -12.27 4.16
N GLN A 335 12.82 -12.35 3.20
CA GLN A 335 12.96 -11.64 1.93
C GLN A 335 12.79 -10.11 2.10
N PHE A 336 12.14 -9.66 3.17
CA PHE A 336 11.89 -8.25 3.41
C PHE A 336 12.80 -7.66 4.50
N ASP A 337 13.14 -6.38 4.36
CA ASP A 337 14.00 -5.65 5.27
C ASP A 337 13.40 -5.59 6.69
N GLN A 338 12.07 -5.53 6.80
CA GLN A 338 11.39 -5.52 8.09
C GLN A 338 11.69 -6.74 8.97
N ALA A 339 11.96 -7.91 8.39
CA ALA A 339 12.28 -9.10 9.17
C ALA A 339 13.67 -9.00 9.81
N ASN A 340 14.64 -8.51 9.04
CA ASN A 340 16.01 -8.26 9.52
C ASN A 340 16.03 -7.13 10.56
N TYR A 341 15.34 -6.03 10.28
CA TYR A 341 15.19 -4.91 11.21
C TYR A 341 14.60 -5.36 12.54
N ASN A 342 13.49 -6.10 12.52
CA ASN A 342 12.82 -6.55 13.73
C ASN A 342 13.71 -7.47 14.58
N LEU A 343 14.47 -8.39 13.96
CA LEU A 343 15.43 -9.20 14.70
C LEU A 343 16.54 -8.34 15.33
N ASN A 344 17.14 -7.43 14.55
CA ASN A 344 18.22 -6.57 15.05
C ASN A 344 17.77 -5.73 16.25
N GLN A 345 16.58 -5.14 16.16
CA GLN A 345 15.99 -4.38 17.25
C GLN A 345 15.64 -5.24 18.47
N ALA A 346 15.26 -6.50 18.27
CA ALA A 346 15.01 -7.43 19.38
C ALA A 346 16.32 -7.76 20.12
N LYS A 347 17.41 -7.97 19.39
CA LYS A 347 18.75 -8.24 19.95
C LYS A 347 19.28 -7.02 20.70
N GLU A 348 19.19 -5.83 20.09
CA GLU A 348 19.62 -4.58 20.73
C GLU A 348 18.86 -4.31 22.04
N ALA A 349 17.55 -4.53 22.05
CA ALA A 349 16.74 -4.40 23.26
C ALA A 349 17.23 -5.35 24.38
N VAL A 350 17.50 -6.62 24.05
CA VAL A 350 18.03 -7.60 25.01
C VAL A 350 19.43 -7.21 25.51
N GLU A 351 20.32 -6.81 24.61
CA GLU A 351 21.70 -6.38 24.93
C GLU A 351 21.73 -5.14 25.83
N SER A 352 20.72 -4.27 25.74
CA SER A 352 20.58 -3.10 26.62
C SER A 352 20.21 -3.43 28.08
N GLY A 353 19.84 -4.68 28.37
CA GLY A 353 19.78 -5.23 29.73
C GLY A 353 18.48 -5.01 30.52
N ASN A 354 17.40 -4.53 29.90
CA ASN A 354 16.08 -4.37 30.54
C ASN A 354 14.93 -4.62 29.55
N SER A 355 14.93 -5.80 28.91
CA SER A 355 13.93 -6.17 27.90
C SER A 355 13.09 -7.34 28.37
N ALA A 356 11.77 -7.18 28.31
CA ALA A 356 10.82 -8.29 28.57
C ALA A 356 10.90 -9.40 27.51
N LEU A 357 11.63 -9.18 26.41
CA LEU A 357 11.76 -10.15 25.32
C LEU A 357 12.47 -11.44 25.75
N ASN A 358 13.32 -11.38 26.79
CA ASN A 358 14.10 -12.52 27.28
C ASN A 358 14.00 -12.74 28.80
N ASP A 359 12.86 -12.40 29.42
CA ASP A 359 12.65 -12.58 30.88
C ASP A 359 12.83 -14.04 31.35
N ASP A 360 12.63 -15.02 30.46
CA ASP A 360 12.87 -16.45 30.69
C ASP A 360 14.32 -16.88 30.42
N GLY A 361 15.20 -15.94 30.11
CA GLY A 361 16.60 -16.18 29.76
C GLY A 361 16.81 -16.75 28.35
N THR A 362 15.79 -16.78 27.48
CA THR A 362 15.96 -17.31 26.13
C THR A 362 16.97 -16.50 25.31
N THR A 363 17.78 -17.19 24.52
CA THR A 363 18.68 -16.60 23.52
C THR A 363 18.26 -16.98 22.10
N ASP A 364 17.11 -17.62 21.93
CA ASP A 364 16.61 -18.02 20.61
C ASP A 364 16.11 -16.79 19.84
N GLU A 365 16.81 -16.45 18.77
CA GLU A 365 16.51 -15.30 17.92
C GLU A 365 15.09 -15.33 17.33
N ASN A 366 14.51 -16.51 17.07
CA ASN A 366 13.13 -16.62 16.61
C ASN A 366 12.14 -16.23 17.72
N HIS A 367 12.38 -16.68 18.96
CA HIS A 367 11.54 -16.27 20.08
C HIS A 367 11.63 -14.76 20.32
N LEU A 368 12.84 -14.20 20.29
CA LEU A 368 13.04 -12.76 20.48
C LEU A 368 12.29 -11.94 19.43
N ARG A 369 12.43 -12.29 18.14
CA ARG A 369 11.77 -11.53 17.06
C ARG A 369 10.24 -11.66 17.10
N TRP A 370 9.69 -12.84 17.41
CA TRP A 370 8.23 -13.01 17.53
C TRP A 370 7.66 -12.27 18.72
N ARG A 371 8.34 -12.30 19.88
CA ARG A 371 7.96 -11.51 21.05
C ARG A 371 7.99 -10.03 20.75
N ARG A 372 9.00 -9.56 20.00
CA ARG A 372 9.06 -8.15 19.59
C ARG A 372 7.92 -7.73 18.67
N VAL A 373 7.49 -8.59 17.75
CA VAL A 373 6.30 -8.32 16.94
C VAL A 373 5.07 -8.13 17.84
N ALA A 374 4.85 -9.04 18.80
CA ALA A 374 3.73 -8.91 19.75
C ALA A 374 3.84 -7.64 20.60
N GLN A 375 5.04 -7.31 21.09
CA GLN A 375 5.32 -6.09 21.83
C GLN A 375 4.98 -4.84 20.99
N ARG A 376 5.53 -4.71 19.78
CA ARG A 376 5.27 -3.55 18.92
C ARG A 376 3.81 -3.43 18.54
N THR A 377 3.13 -4.54 18.24
CA THR A 377 1.69 -4.52 17.98
C THR A 377 0.91 -3.98 19.19
N ALA A 378 1.29 -4.34 20.42
CA ALA A 378 0.65 -3.80 21.62
C ALA A 378 0.98 -2.31 21.86
N GLU A 379 2.21 -1.88 21.56
CA GLU A 379 2.64 -0.49 21.79
C GLU A 379 2.03 0.52 20.81
N ILE A 380 1.77 0.12 19.57
CA ILE A 380 1.11 0.97 18.56
C ILE A 380 -0.42 0.93 18.66
N SER A 381 -0.95 0.06 19.53
CA SER A 381 -2.39 -0.10 19.73
C SER A 381 -2.94 0.78 20.84
#